data_AF-S3CLB0-F1
#
_entry.id   AF-S3CLB0-F1
#
_cell.length_a   1.000
_cell.length_b   1.000
_cell.length_c   1.000
_cell.angle_alpha   90.00
_cell.angle_beta   90.00
_cell.angle_gamma   90.00
#
_symmetry.space_group_name_H-M   'P 1'
#
loop_
_entity.id
_entity.type
_entity.pdbx_description
1 polymer ?
#
loop_
_entity_poly.entity_id
_entity_poly.type
_entity_poly.pdbx_seq_one_letter_code
_entity_poly.pdbx_strand_id
1 'polypeptide(L)'
;MTTIETLKQWFSNLKKPTQEQFWAWLDSFWHKSEKIPMTSVEGLDKLVEGTASAEQLSNHLNDTQAHKVLFNKKVDKVEGRELSSNDFTNEYKEKLEGLHQVDISGLLPKGDYTGTAQDLKKQIDDKANKNHKHSWGDIEGSPADLSEAFKKVVDNIQIGGRNLLRDSNRKITNNSYLIATYDITTELKEGETVTLTLKGQLGVGKLGFSVHNSNGYVHLTNLEKKEDSVYQSTFNWKVTMNGHSANNTKIEIYTTTNVVTVDSTIEWIKLERGNKSTDWTPAPEDFDFYKEQVDYSELKTFKNRPAGSWGIKFGGGGGIYVNFPANSSASSLEFFKPNWYPATRIGVRNSVDGNRFNDDNGTFRDLAWYDDVISAGVRVGEDTTLNVNHQNQVVFVTNACRIELNQIQNMGSVSFRKVFDDGTVIFICKNKIIKYTGDNSFNGKDGSTAVVSFYDNICYIDIRNI
;
A
#
# COMPACT_ATOMS: atom_id res chain seq x y z
N MET A 1 1.05 -7.98 25.03
CA MET A 1 0.85 -7.24 23.76
C MET A 1 0.00 -6.02 24.03
N THR A 2 0.23 -4.95 23.27
CA THR A 2 -0.63 -3.77 23.29
C THR A 2 -2.00 -4.14 22.73
N THR A 3 -3.08 -3.71 23.39
CA THR A 3 -4.44 -4.02 22.92
C THR A 3 -4.76 -3.27 21.62
N ILE A 4 -5.61 -3.85 20.79
CA ILE A 4 -6.00 -3.23 19.51
C ILE A 4 -6.71 -1.88 19.71
N GLU A 5 -7.42 -1.70 20.82
CA GLU A 5 -8.05 -0.44 21.22
C GLU A 5 -7.01 0.65 21.49
N THR A 6 -5.90 0.29 22.15
CA THR A 6 -4.79 1.20 22.43
C THR A 6 -4.04 1.56 21.14
N LEU A 7 -3.80 0.58 20.27
CA LEU A 7 -3.17 0.81 18.97
C LEU A 7 -4.01 1.77 18.10
N LYS A 8 -5.33 1.57 18.02
CA LYS A 8 -6.23 2.45 17.24
C LYS A 8 -6.17 3.92 17.67
N GLN A 9 -5.93 4.18 18.96
CA GLN A 9 -5.81 5.55 19.47
C GLN A 9 -4.56 6.27 18.97
N TRP A 10 -3.45 5.54 18.80
CA TRP A 10 -2.17 6.09 18.34
C TRP A 10 -2.19 6.48 16.85
N PHE A 11 -3.04 5.83 16.06
CA PHE A 11 -3.18 6.05 14.60
C PHE A 11 -4.50 6.73 14.20
N SER A 12 -5.09 7.51 15.10
CA SER A 12 -6.28 8.32 14.81
C SER A 12 -5.94 9.57 13.98
N ASN A 13 -6.94 10.13 13.28
CA ASN A 13 -6.76 11.30 12.42
C ASN A 13 -5.97 12.42 13.12
N LEU A 14 -4.99 12.97 12.40
CA LEU A 14 -4.12 14.07 12.85
C LEU A 14 -3.18 13.74 14.03
N LYS A 15 -3.09 12.48 14.47
CA LYS A 15 -2.06 12.05 15.42
C LYS A 15 -0.85 11.44 14.69
N LYS A 16 0.34 11.77 15.17
CA LYS A 16 1.60 11.13 14.76
C LYS A 16 2.10 10.25 15.91
N PRO A 17 2.11 8.91 15.77
CA PRO A 17 2.63 8.05 16.81
C PRO A 17 4.12 8.31 17.05
N THR A 18 4.56 8.14 18.30
CA THR A 18 5.99 8.14 18.62
C THR A 18 6.68 6.90 18.05
N GLN A 19 8.02 6.90 18.02
CA GLN A 19 8.80 5.73 17.59
C GLN A 19 8.44 4.48 18.41
N GLU A 20 8.29 4.64 19.73
CA GLU A 20 7.95 3.54 20.65
C GLU A 20 6.55 3.00 20.37
N GLN A 21 5.60 3.88 20.07
CA GLN A 21 4.23 3.49 19.70
C GLN A 21 4.20 2.75 18.35
N PHE A 22 5.05 3.17 17.41
CA PHE A 22 5.18 2.51 16.11
C PHE A 22 5.84 1.12 16.23
N TRP A 23 6.88 0.97 17.04
CA TRP A 23 7.50 -0.33 17.31
C TRP A 23 6.54 -1.27 18.05
N ALA A 24 5.83 -0.77 19.06
CA ALA A 24 4.83 -1.56 19.78
C ALA A 24 3.66 -2.02 18.88
N TRP A 25 3.36 -1.28 17.81
CA TRP A 25 2.42 -1.72 16.78
C TRP A 25 2.99 -2.88 15.96
N LEU A 26 4.23 -2.78 15.48
CA LEU A 26 4.89 -3.86 14.73
C LEU A 26 5.02 -5.14 15.56
N ASP A 27 5.45 -5.03 16.81
CA ASP A 27 5.64 -6.16 17.73
C ASP A 27 4.33 -6.85 18.15
N SER A 28 3.17 -6.26 17.83
CA SER A 28 1.86 -6.86 18.08
C SER A 28 1.44 -7.86 16.99
N PHE A 29 2.22 -8.02 15.92
CA PHE A 29 1.97 -8.97 14.84
C PHE A 29 3.14 -9.95 14.69
N TRP A 30 2.86 -11.15 14.19
CA TRP A 30 3.88 -12.11 13.78
C TRP A 30 4.22 -11.94 12.31
N HIS A 31 5.52 -11.94 11.97
CA HIS A 31 5.96 -11.89 10.59
C HIS A 31 5.80 -13.26 9.91
N LYS A 32 5.61 -13.27 8.58
CA LYS A 32 5.42 -14.50 7.79
C LYS A 32 6.58 -15.50 7.91
N SER A 33 7.78 -15.04 8.25
CA SER A 33 8.98 -15.86 8.45
C SER A 33 9.13 -16.39 9.87
N GLU A 34 8.29 -15.96 10.81
CA GLU A 34 8.41 -16.32 12.22
C GLU A 34 7.59 -17.58 12.53
N LYS A 35 8.14 -18.41 13.41
CA LYS A 35 7.43 -19.59 13.92
C LYS A 35 6.57 -19.16 15.11
N ILE A 36 5.27 -19.43 15.05
CA ILE A 36 4.35 -19.18 16.16
C ILE A 36 4.54 -20.31 17.21
N PRO A 37 4.95 -20.00 18.46
CA PRO A 37 5.10 -21.01 19.49
C PRO A 37 3.72 -21.54 19.95
N MET A 38 3.63 -22.85 20.20
CA MET A 38 2.37 -23.50 20.60
C MET A 38 1.71 -22.88 21.83
N THR A 39 2.51 -22.34 22.77
CA THR A 39 2.03 -21.65 23.97
C THR A 39 1.27 -20.35 23.69
N SER A 40 1.40 -19.79 22.49
CA SER A 40 0.70 -18.57 22.07
C SER A 40 -0.64 -18.84 21.38
N VAL A 41 -1.06 -20.10 21.26
CA VAL A 41 -2.35 -20.48 20.65
C VAL A 41 -3.31 -20.93 21.75
N GLU A 42 -4.30 -20.09 22.04
CA GLU A 42 -5.30 -20.36 23.09
C GLU A 42 -6.09 -21.65 22.80
N GLY A 43 -6.19 -22.53 23.79
CA GLY A 43 -6.95 -23.77 23.72
C GLY A 43 -6.25 -24.93 22.98
N LEU A 44 -5.05 -24.72 22.43
CA LEU A 44 -4.28 -25.79 21.78
C LEU A 44 -3.82 -26.87 22.78
N ASP A 45 -3.49 -26.47 24.00
CA ASP A 45 -3.18 -27.35 25.13
C ASP A 45 -4.33 -28.31 25.44
N LYS A 46 -5.55 -27.76 25.59
CA LYS A 46 -6.76 -28.53 25.90
C LYS A 46 -7.15 -29.49 24.77
N LEU A 47 -6.88 -29.12 23.51
CA LEU A 47 -7.16 -29.98 22.37
C LEU A 47 -6.26 -31.22 22.34
N VAL A 48 -5.00 -31.07 22.77
CA VAL A 48 -4.00 -32.14 22.77
C VAL A 48 -4.17 -33.08 23.98
N GLU A 49 -4.63 -32.57 25.13
CA GLU A 49 -4.91 -33.38 26.33
C GLU A 49 -5.94 -34.51 26.10
N GLY A 50 -6.81 -34.40 25.10
CA GLY A 50 -7.78 -35.44 24.73
C GLY A 50 -7.25 -36.52 23.79
N THR A 51 -5.96 -36.45 23.40
CA THR A 51 -5.36 -37.38 22.44
C THR A 51 -4.40 -38.35 23.12
N ALA A 52 -4.45 -39.63 22.76
CA ALA A 52 -3.42 -40.57 23.18
C ALA A 52 -2.12 -40.24 22.43
N SER A 53 -0.99 -40.15 23.15
CA SER A 53 0.31 -39.98 22.52
C SER A 53 0.63 -41.20 21.62
N ALA A 54 1.49 -41.00 20.63
CA ALA A 54 1.91 -42.10 19.74
C ALA A 54 2.52 -43.27 20.53
N GLU A 55 3.20 -42.98 21.64
CA GLU A 55 3.77 -43.98 22.53
C GLU A 55 2.69 -44.71 23.35
N GLN A 56 1.68 -43.99 23.86
CA GLN A 56 0.53 -44.61 24.54
C GLN A 56 -0.25 -45.54 23.59
N LEU A 57 -0.46 -45.13 22.34
CA LEU A 57 -1.12 -45.96 21.34
C LEU A 57 -0.27 -47.18 20.96
N SER A 58 1.05 -47.00 20.78
CA SER A 58 1.96 -48.10 20.46
C SER A 58 2.03 -49.14 21.59
N ASN A 59 2.09 -48.68 22.84
CA ASN A 59 2.06 -49.55 24.02
C ASN A 59 0.73 -50.31 24.11
N HIS A 60 -0.39 -49.67 23.79
CA HIS A 60 -1.70 -50.33 23.77
C HIS A 60 -1.80 -51.39 22.66
N LEU A 61 -1.29 -51.11 21.45
CA LEU A 61 -1.29 -52.05 20.33
C LEU A 61 -0.43 -53.30 20.59
N ASN A 62 0.70 -53.12 21.28
CA ASN A 62 1.64 -54.20 21.58
C ASN A 62 1.32 -54.92 22.90
N ASP A 63 0.41 -54.39 23.71
CA ASP A 63 -0.05 -55.06 24.92
C ASP A 63 -1.09 -56.14 24.59
N THR A 64 -0.60 -57.38 24.49
CA THR A 64 -1.43 -58.58 24.29
C THR A 64 -2.51 -58.81 25.36
N GLN A 65 -2.46 -58.08 26.48
CA GLN A 65 -3.40 -58.17 27.59
C GLN A 65 -4.34 -56.95 27.71
N ALA A 66 -4.21 -55.95 26.83
CA ALA A 66 -4.91 -54.66 26.93
C ALA A 66 -6.44 -54.76 27.10
N HIS A 67 -7.05 -55.83 26.58
CA HIS A 67 -8.49 -56.09 26.67
C HIS A 67 -8.85 -57.39 27.40
N LYS A 68 -7.89 -58.08 28.03
CA LYS A 68 -8.11 -59.39 28.67
C LYS A 68 -9.20 -59.37 29.74
N VAL A 69 -9.26 -58.32 30.55
CA VAL A 69 -10.28 -58.19 31.60
C VAL A 69 -11.69 -58.07 31.01
N LEU A 70 -11.83 -57.33 29.89
CA LEU A 70 -13.09 -57.22 29.16
C LEU A 70 -13.49 -58.55 28.51
N PHE A 71 -12.54 -59.29 27.95
CA PHE A 71 -12.80 -60.62 27.40
C PHE A 71 -13.17 -61.64 28.47
N ASN A 72 -12.50 -61.62 29.62
CA ASN A 72 -12.83 -62.50 30.75
C ASN A 72 -14.22 -62.24 31.32
N LYS A 73 -14.76 -61.02 31.19
CA LYS A 73 -16.14 -60.69 31.59
C LYS A 73 -17.21 -61.16 30.60
N LYS A 74 -16.85 -61.48 29.35
CA LYS A 74 -17.80 -61.97 28.34
C LYS A 74 -17.92 -63.50 28.30
N VAL A 75 -17.12 -64.22 29.07
CA VAL A 75 -17.06 -65.70 29.03
C VAL A 75 -17.32 -66.26 30.43
N ASP A 76 -18.52 -66.77 30.67
CA ASP A 76 -18.85 -67.48 31.91
C ASP A 76 -18.20 -68.88 31.90
N LYS A 77 -17.34 -69.17 32.87
CA LYS A 77 -16.69 -70.48 33.01
C LYS A 77 -17.53 -71.37 33.92
N VAL A 78 -18.15 -72.41 33.37
CA VAL A 78 -18.88 -73.44 34.14
C VAL A 78 -18.05 -74.72 34.20
N GLU A 79 -17.89 -75.28 35.40
CA GLU A 79 -17.14 -76.51 35.66
C GLU A 79 -17.76 -77.69 34.88
N GLY A 80 -16.93 -78.41 34.09
CA GLY A 80 -17.37 -79.52 33.24
C GLY A 80 -17.64 -79.18 31.76
N ARG A 81 -17.35 -77.95 31.29
CA ARG A 81 -17.39 -77.58 29.86
C ARG A 81 -16.05 -77.00 29.38
N GLU A 82 -15.61 -77.40 28.18
CA GLU A 82 -14.39 -76.86 27.55
C GLU A 82 -14.69 -75.69 26.59
N LEU A 83 -13.69 -74.82 26.38
CA LEU A 83 -13.80 -73.53 25.68
C LEU A 83 -13.71 -73.59 24.15
N SER A 84 -13.96 -74.74 23.54
CA SER A 84 -14.02 -74.87 22.07
C SER A 84 -15.16 -75.78 21.64
N SER A 85 -16.23 -75.17 21.12
CA SER A 85 -17.29 -75.80 20.31
C SER A 85 -17.81 -77.17 20.78
N ASN A 86 -18.57 -77.22 21.90
CA ASN A 86 -19.80 -78.02 22.05
C ASN A 86 -20.31 -77.98 23.50
N ASP A 87 -21.33 -77.16 23.77
CA ASP A 87 -21.99 -76.94 25.06
C ASP A 87 -22.97 -78.06 25.49
N PHE A 88 -22.77 -79.31 25.07
CA PHE A 88 -23.74 -80.37 25.28
C PHE A 88 -23.28 -81.39 26.33
N THR A 89 -24.12 -81.64 27.34
CA THR A 89 -24.02 -82.85 28.16
C THR A 89 -24.28 -84.09 27.29
N ASN A 90 -23.82 -85.27 27.71
CA ASN A 90 -23.93 -86.51 26.92
C ASN A 90 -25.38 -86.82 26.49
N GLU A 91 -26.37 -86.40 27.29
CA GLU A 91 -27.81 -86.55 27.00
C GLU A 91 -28.31 -85.66 25.84
N TYR A 92 -27.68 -84.50 25.59
CA TYR A 92 -28.01 -83.65 24.45
C TYR A 92 -27.29 -84.07 23.16
N LYS A 93 -26.15 -84.75 23.25
CA LYS A 93 -25.48 -85.34 22.08
C LYS A 93 -26.33 -86.43 21.42
N GLU A 94 -26.94 -87.31 22.21
CA GLU A 94 -27.87 -88.33 21.68
C GLU A 94 -29.11 -87.72 21.01
N LYS A 95 -29.63 -86.59 21.52
CA LYS A 95 -30.73 -85.85 20.89
C LYS A 95 -30.30 -85.13 19.60
N LEU A 96 -29.04 -84.72 19.49
CA LEU A 96 -28.49 -84.02 18.33
C LEU A 96 -28.16 -84.98 17.17
N GLU A 97 -27.67 -86.19 17.46
CA GLU A 97 -27.43 -87.21 16.42
C GLU A 97 -28.74 -87.73 15.76
N GLY A 98 -29.89 -87.54 16.42
CA GLY A 98 -31.22 -87.84 15.86
C GLY A 98 -31.83 -86.74 14.97
N LEU A 99 -31.18 -85.59 14.78
CA LEU A 99 -31.69 -84.49 13.96
C LEU A 99 -31.21 -84.60 12.50
N HIS A 100 -32.13 -84.96 11.60
CA HIS A 100 -31.90 -84.89 10.15
C HIS A 100 -31.97 -83.45 9.63
N GLN A 101 -31.19 -83.18 8.58
CA GLN A 101 -31.00 -81.86 7.96
C GLN A 101 -32.34 -81.15 7.68
N VAL A 102 -32.65 -80.14 8.47
CA VAL A 102 -33.75 -79.21 8.21
C VAL A 102 -33.23 -78.17 7.23
N ASP A 103 -33.86 -78.03 6.08
CA ASP A 103 -33.51 -77.00 5.11
C ASP A 103 -33.77 -75.60 5.73
N ILE A 104 -32.69 -74.88 6.00
CA ILE A 104 -32.70 -73.55 6.65
C ILE A 104 -32.73 -72.41 5.63
N SER A 105 -32.89 -72.72 4.33
CA SER A 105 -32.93 -71.73 3.25
C SER A 105 -34.09 -70.72 3.35
N GLY A 106 -35.10 -71.00 4.19
CA GLY A 106 -36.25 -70.13 4.46
C GLY A 106 -36.11 -69.16 5.64
N LEU A 107 -35.00 -69.19 6.40
CA LEU A 107 -34.84 -68.36 7.63
C LEU A 107 -34.06 -67.05 7.42
N LEU A 108 -33.60 -66.78 6.20
CA LEU A 108 -33.13 -65.45 5.80
C LEU A 108 -34.21 -64.84 4.88
N PRO A 109 -34.91 -63.77 5.28
CA PRO A 109 -35.79 -63.07 4.35
C PRO A 109 -34.93 -62.40 3.28
N LYS A 110 -34.81 -63.05 2.11
CA LYS A 110 -34.08 -62.51 0.95
C LYS A 110 -34.83 -61.37 0.24
N GLY A 111 -35.99 -60.96 0.76
CA GLY A 111 -36.98 -60.27 -0.06
C GLY A 111 -37.25 -61.08 -1.34
N ASP A 112 -37.51 -60.40 -2.46
CA ASP A 112 -37.72 -61.05 -3.77
C ASP A 112 -36.42 -61.51 -4.47
N TYR A 113 -35.28 -61.49 -3.76
CA TYR A 113 -33.99 -61.80 -4.36
C TYR A 113 -33.68 -63.30 -4.40
N THR A 114 -33.49 -63.85 -5.59
CA THR A 114 -33.32 -65.30 -5.83
C THR A 114 -31.88 -65.73 -6.17
N GLY A 115 -30.91 -64.81 -6.17
CA GLY A 115 -29.51 -65.08 -6.54
C GLY A 115 -28.62 -65.63 -5.42
N THR A 116 -27.38 -65.98 -5.77
CA THR A 116 -26.33 -66.38 -4.81
C THR A 116 -25.70 -65.16 -4.11
N ALA A 117 -24.94 -65.38 -3.04
CA ALA A 117 -24.23 -64.31 -2.34
C ALA A 117 -23.20 -63.60 -3.25
N GLN A 118 -22.63 -64.31 -4.22
CA GLN A 118 -21.74 -63.71 -5.24
C GLN A 118 -22.52 -62.82 -6.21
N ASP A 119 -23.73 -63.20 -6.60
CA ASP A 119 -24.61 -62.36 -7.44
C ASP A 119 -25.00 -61.07 -6.71
N LEU A 120 -25.25 -61.16 -5.40
CA LEU A 120 -25.60 -60.01 -4.57
C LEU A 120 -24.42 -59.02 -4.49
N LYS A 121 -23.20 -59.54 -4.27
CA LYS A 121 -21.99 -58.71 -4.27
C LYS A 121 -21.75 -58.04 -5.62
N LYS A 122 -21.93 -58.76 -6.71
CA LYS A 122 -21.80 -58.20 -8.07
C LYS A 122 -22.80 -57.06 -8.30
N GLN A 123 -24.05 -57.21 -7.87
CA GLN A 123 -25.05 -56.15 -8.01
C GLN A 123 -24.76 -54.91 -7.16
N ILE A 124 -24.16 -55.07 -5.98
CA ILE A 124 -23.72 -53.96 -5.14
C ILE A 124 -22.57 -53.21 -5.83
N ASP A 125 -21.59 -53.94 -6.35
CA ASP A 125 -20.43 -53.37 -7.04
C ASP A 125 -20.85 -52.69 -8.37
N ASP A 126 -21.86 -53.21 -9.08
CA ASP A 126 -22.44 -52.59 -10.29
C ASP A 126 -23.30 -51.34 -9.98
N LYS A 127 -23.91 -51.25 -8.79
CA LYS A 127 -24.67 -50.06 -8.34
C LYS A 127 -23.77 -48.92 -7.85
N ALA A 128 -22.56 -49.21 -7.40
CA ALA A 128 -21.58 -48.22 -6.98
C ALA A 128 -20.63 -47.86 -8.14
N ASN A 129 -21.10 -47.03 -9.07
CA ASN A 129 -20.27 -46.55 -10.18
C ASN A 129 -19.03 -45.80 -9.65
N LYS A 130 -17.82 -46.36 -9.81
CA LYS A 130 -16.55 -45.74 -9.39
C LYS A 130 -16.21 -44.43 -10.11
N ASN A 131 -16.94 -44.09 -11.18
CA ASN A 131 -16.81 -42.86 -11.95
C ASN A 131 -17.98 -41.90 -11.72
N HIS A 132 -18.78 -42.07 -10.66
CA HIS A 132 -19.87 -41.13 -10.39
C HIS A 132 -19.29 -39.73 -10.12
N LYS A 133 -19.90 -38.73 -10.74
CA LYS A 133 -19.62 -37.31 -10.50
C LYS A 133 -20.89 -36.71 -9.93
N HIS A 134 -20.75 -35.86 -8.92
CA HIS A 134 -21.86 -35.04 -8.43
C HIS A 134 -21.93 -33.76 -9.25
N SER A 135 -23.13 -33.38 -9.69
CA SER A 135 -23.37 -32.01 -10.13
C SER A 135 -23.54 -31.13 -8.89
N TRP A 136 -23.21 -29.83 -8.99
CA TRP A 136 -23.27 -28.89 -7.85
C TRP A 136 -24.62 -28.88 -7.11
N GLY A 137 -25.72 -29.09 -7.85
CA GLY A 137 -27.08 -29.15 -7.30
C GLY A 137 -27.43 -30.44 -6.55
N ASP A 138 -26.59 -31.48 -6.63
CA ASP A 138 -26.85 -32.79 -6.01
C ASP A 138 -26.31 -32.89 -4.56
N ILE A 139 -25.68 -31.81 -4.06
CA ILE A 139 -25.07 -31.74 -2.72
C ILE A 139 -26.01 -30.99 -1.78
N GLU A 140 -26.48 -31.68 -0.75
CA GLU A 140 -27.38 -31.13 0.26
C GLU A 140 -26.68 -29.98 1.03
N GLY A 141 -27.29 -28.79 1.05
CA GLY A 141 -26.70 -27.58 1.64
C GLY A 141 -25.89 -26.69 0.68
N SER A 142 -25.72 -27.09 -0.58
CA SER A 142 -25.16 -26.20 -1.61
C SER A 142 -26.07 -24.99 -1.85
N PRO A 143 -25.54 -23.76 -1.94
CA PRO A 143 -26.32 -22.60 -2.37
C PRO A 143 -26.93 -22.85 -3.74
N ALA A 144 -28.25 -22.66 -3.84
CA ALA A 144 -29.05 -22.97 -5.02
C ALA A 144 -28.58 -22.24 -6.30
N ASP A 145 -27.85 -21.13 -6.14
CA ASP A 145 -27.35 -20.36 -7.26
C ASP A 145 -25.92 -19.84 -7.00
N LEU A 146 -24.97 -20.36 -7.77
CA LEU A 146 -23.61 -19.83 -7.84
C LEU A 146 -23.63 -18.34 -8.23
N SER A 147 -24.66 -17.90 -8.97
CA SER A 147 -24.83 -16.50 -9.36
C SER A 147 -25.10 -15.59 -8.16
N GLU A 148 -25.79 -16.06 -7.13
CA GLU A 148 -26.14 -15.24 -5.97
C GLU A 148 -24.94 -15.08 -5.02
N ALA A 149 -24.17 -16.16 -4.83
CA ALA A 149 -22.89 -16.09 -4.12
C ALA A 149 -21.88 -15.22 -4.87
N PHE A 150 -21.80 -15.33 -6.19
CA PHE A 150 -20.94 -14.48 -7.02
C PHE A 150 -21.38 -13.01 -7.00
N LYS A 151 -22.69 -12.74 -7.09
CA LYS A 151 -23.26 -11.38 -6.92
C LYS A 151 -22.87 -10.79 -5.58
N LYS A 152 -23.04 -11.50 -4.46
CA LYS A 152 -22.62 -11.02 -3.13
C LYS A 152 -21.14 -10.69 -3.05
N VAL A 153 -20.27 -11.46 -3.71
CA VAL A 153 -18.82 -11.16 -3.74
C VAL A 153 -18.54 -9.93 -4.61
N VAL A 154 -19.13 -9.84 -5.81
CA VAL A 154 -18.97 -8.70 -6.72
C VAL A 154 -19.52 -7.41 -6.11
N ASP A 155 -20.69 -7.46 -5.45
CA ASP A 155 -21.28 -6.36 -4.71
C ASP A 155 -20.43 -5.94 -3.51
N ASN A 156 -19.51 -6.77 -3.04
CA ASN A 156 -18.57 -6.43 -1.97
C ASN A 156 -17.21 -5.90 -2.48
N ILE A 157 -16.92 -5.98 -3.78
CA ILE A 157 -15.75 -5.32 -4.35
C ILE A 157 -16.05 -3.82 -4.47
N GLN A 158 -15.35 -2.99 -3.70
CA GLN A 158 -15.39 -1.53 -3.88
C GLN A 158 -14.68 -1.15 -5.18
N ILE A 159 -15.45 -0.96 -6.26
CA ILE A 159 -14.93 -0.52 -7.57
C ILE A 159 -15.20 0.99 -7.81
N GLY A 160 -15.94 1.66 -6.93
CA GLY A 160 -16.31 3.08 -7.03
C GLY A 160 -15.58 4.00 -6.04
N GLY A 161 -15.33 5.25 -6.45
CA GLY A 161 -14.73 6.30 -5.62
C GLY A 161 -14.10 7.44 -6.45
N ARG A 162 -13.41 7.09 -7.56
CA ARG A 162 -12.81 8.07 -8.48
C ARG A 162 -13.89 8.71 -9.34
N ASN A 163 -14.00 10.03 -9.27
CA ASN A 163 -14.81 10.80 -10.21
C ASN A 163 -14.14 10.81 -11.60
N LEU A 164 -14.91 10.46 -12.62
CA LEU A 164 -14.47 10.39 -14.01
C LEU A 164 -14.86 11.62 -14.84
N LEU A 165 -15.45 12.66 -14.24
CA LEU A 165 -15.88 13.87 -14.93
C LEU A 165 -15.04 15.07 -14.51
N ARG A 166 -14.52 15.82 -15.49
CA ARG A 166 -13.81 17.07 -15.24
C ARG A 166 -14.75 18.20 -14.86
N ASP A 167 -14.26 19.13 -14.04
CA ASP A 167 -14.95 20.37 -13.64
C ASP A 167 -16.40 20.13 -13.19
N SER A 168 -16.63 19.01 -12.50
CA SER A 168 -17.98 18.46 -12.33
C SER A 168 -18.73 19.01 -11.11
N ASN A 169 -18.15 19.99 -10.39
CA ASN A 169 -18.79 20.78 -9.32
C ASN A 169 -18.92 22.24 -9.74
N ARG A 170 -19.47 22.42 -10.94
CA ARG A 170 -19.86 23.72 -11.47
C ARG A 170 -21.37 23.86 -11.37
N LYS A 171 -21.83 24.87 -10.63
CA LYS A 171 -23.25 25.23 -10.62
C LYS A 171 -23.66 25.77 -11.99
N ILE A 172 -24.58 25.08 -12.65
CA ILE A 172 -25.14 25.44 -13.96
C ILE A 172 -26.64 25.60 -13.81
N THR A 173 -27.17 26.76 -14.17
CA THR A 173 -28.62 27.03 -14.19
C THR A 173 -29.00 27.63 -15.54
N ASN A 174 -29.89 26.96 -16.26
CA ASN A 174 -30.45 27.42 -17.54
C ASN A 174 -31.70 26.59 -17.91
N ASN A 175 -32.38 26.98 -18.99
CA ASN A 175 -33.59 26.34 -19.51
C ASN A 175 -33.35 25.47 -20.77
N SER A 176 -32.09 25.21 -21.13
CA SER A 176 -31.74 24.45 -22.32
C SER A 176 -32.15 22.99 -22.22
N TYR A 177 -32.52 22.38 -23.35
CA TYR A 177 -32.79 20.95 -23.41
C TYR A 177 -31.52 20.14 -23.07
N LEU A 178 -30.38 20.48 -23.68
CA LEU A 178 -29.04 20.06 -23.24
C LEU A 178 -28.55 21.06 -22.18
N ILE A 179 -28.68 20.71 -20.89
CA ILE A 179 -28.36 21.63 -19.80
C ILE A 179 -26.84 21.75 -19.59
N ALA A 180 -26.11 20.65 -19.74
CA ALA A 180 -24.66 20.62 -19.48
C ALA A 180 -23.97 19.48 -20.24
N THR A 181 -22.68 19.69 -20.49
CA THR A 181 -21.75 18.70 -21.05
C THR A 181 -20.50 18.65 -20.17
N TYR A 182 -20.00 17.45 -19.90
CA TYR A 182 -18.78 17.23 -19.12
C TYR A 182 -17.83 16.30 -19.87
N ASP A 183 -16.53 16.62 -19.85
CA ASP A 183 -15.49 15.75 -20.41
C ASP A 183 -15.23 14.57 -19.47
N ILE A 184 -15.09 13.37 -20.03
CA ILE A 184 -14.67 12.19 -19.25
C ILE A 184 -13.15 12.13 -19.16
N THR A 185 -12.60 11.70 -18.03
CA THR A 185 -11.16 11.69 -17.78
C THR A 185 -10.45 10.41 -18.23
N THR A 186 -11.22 9.39 -18.58
CA THR A 186 -10.73 8.09 -19.04
C THR A 186 -11.67 7.53 -20.10
N GLU A 187 -11.14 6.68 -20.96
CA GLU A 187 -11.96 5.85 -21.85
C GLU A 187 -12.81 4.85 -21.03
N LEU A 188 -14.09 4.72 -21.40
CA LEU A 188 -15.05 3.76 -20.86
C LEU A 188 -15.49 2.79 -21.96
N LYS A 189 -15.45 1.49 -21.68
CA LYS A 189 -15.69 0.46 -22.70
C LYS A 189 -17.17 0.08 -22.80
N GLU A 190 -17.59 -0.39 -23.98
CA GLU A 190 -18.92 -0.98 -24.17
C GLU A 190 -19.18 -2.07 -23.12
N GLY A 191 -20.33 -2.01 -22.44
CA GLY A 191 -20.74 -2.96 -21.41
C GLY A 191 -20.17 -2.69 -20.01
N GLU A 192 -19.29 -1.70 -19.83
CA GLU A 192 -18.69 -1.40 -18.53
C GLU A 192 -19.74 -0.83 -17.56
N THR A 193 -19.91 -1.44 -16.38
CA THR A 193 -20.85 -0.95 -15.37
C THR A 193 -20.32 0.31 -14.71
N VAL A 194 -21.15 1.36 -14.69
CA VAL A 194 -20.86 2.66 -14.08
C VAL A 194 -22.05 3.17 -13.27
N THR A 195 -21.79 4.07 -12.34
CA THR A 195 -22.81 4.77 -11.54
C THR A 195 -22.64 6.27 -11.73
N LEU A 196 -23.72 6.96 -12.10
CA LEU A 196 -23.77 8.42 -12.21
C LEU A 196 -24.66 8.98 -11.10
N THR A 197 -24.14 9.93 -10.33
CA THR A 197 -24.89 10.67 -9.31
C THR A 197 -24.84 12.16 -9.64
N LEU A 198 -25.98 12.82 -9.58
CA LEU A 198 -26.15 14.23 -9.89
C LEU A 198 -26.93 14.91 -8.76
N LYS A 199 -26.44 16.04 -8.27
CA LYS A 199 -27.22 16.93 -7.41
C LYS A 199 -27.70 18.13 -8.20
N GLY A 200 -28.99 18.38 -8.17
CA GLY A 200 -29.62 19.42 -8.96
C GLY A 200 -31.12 19.55 -8.71
N GLN A 201 -31.73 20.51 -9.37
CA GLN A 201 -33.15 20.83 -9.28
C GLN A 201 -33.74 20.95 -10.68
N LEU A 202 -34.84 20.25 -10.93
CA LEU A 202 -35.58 20.35 -12.19
C LEU A 202 -36.57 21.51 -12.11
N GLY A 203 -36.68 22.28 -13.17
CA GLY A 203 -37.74 23.25 -13.31
C GLY A 203 -39.12 22.58 -13.39
N VAL A 204 -40.15 23.28 -12.92
CA VAL A 204 -41.53 22.78 -12.90
C VAL A 204 -41.97 22.31 -14.31
N GLY A 205 -42.39 21.05 -14.42
CA GLY A 205 -42.83 20.44 -15.68
C GLY A 205 -41.75 19.67 -16.46
N LYS A 206 -40.47 19.74 -16.05
CA LYS A 206 -39.43 18.82 -16.54
C LYS A 206 -39.59 17.45 -15.88
N LEU A 207 -39.30 16.37 -16.62
CA LEU A 207 -39.59 15.00 -16.16
C LEU A 207 -38.36 14.27 -15.59
N GLY A 208 -37.14 14.74 -15.84
CA GLY A 208 -35.94 14.04 -15.43
C GLY A 208 -34.66 14.58 -16.07
N PHE A 209 -33.53 14.05 -15.60
CA PHE A 209 -32.24 14.19 -16.25
C PHE A 209 -31.96 12.96 -17.10
N SER A 210 -31.76 13.15 -18.41
CA SER A 210 -31.40 12.09 -19.35
C SER A 210 -29.92 12.19 -19.71
N VAL A 211 -29.25 11.05 -19.71
CA VAL A 211 -27.81 10.94 -19.83
C VAL A 211 -27.47 10.32 -21.17
N HIS A 212 -26.64 10.99 -21.96
CA HIS A 212 -26.17 10.51 -23.25
C HIS A 212 -24.65 10.49 -23.29
N ASN A 213 -24.09 9.52 -24.01
CA ASN A 213 -22.72 9.60 -24.48
C ASN A 213 -22.66 10.65 -25.62
N SER A 214 -21.48 11.25 -25.79
CA SER A 214 -21.08 12.22 -26.82
C SER A 214 -21.96 12.25 -28.09
N ASN A 215 -22.33 13.46 -28.53
CA ASN A 215 -23.13 13.76 -29.73
C ASN A 215 -24.64 13.48 -29.62
N GLY A 216 -25.19 13.24 -28.43
CA GLY A 216 -26.63 13.22 -28.15
C GLY A 216 -27.42 12.02 -28.66
N TYR A 217 -26.84 11.15 -29.51
CA TYR A 217 -27.57 10.02 -30.11
C TYR A 217 -27.48 8.72 -29.32
N VAL A 218 -26.45 8.55 -28.49
CA VAL A 218 -26.23 7.31 -27.72
C VAL A 218 -26.76 7.51 -26.31
N HIS A 219 -28.04 7.17 -26.10
CA HIS A 219 -28.68 7.21 -24.78
C HIS A 219 -28.06 6.17 -23.84
N LEU A 220 -27.70 6.61 -22.64
CA LEU A 220 -27.13 5.78 -21.60
C LEU A 220 -28.18 5.38 -20.56
N THR A 221 -28.85 6.38 -19.97
CA THR A 221 -29.86 6.16 -18.92
C THR A 221 -30.70 7.42 -18.67
N ASN A 222 -31.79 7.28 -17.92
CA ASN A 222 -32.48 8.39 -17.27
C ASN A 222 -32.24 8.28 -15.77
N LEU A 223 -31.87 9.39 -15.12
CA LEU A 223 -31.59 9.38 -13.69
C LEU A 223 -32.87 9.31 -12.86
N GLU A 224 -32.85 8.49 -11.82
CA GLU A 224 -33.93 8.36 -10.87
C GLU A 224 -33.67 9.27 -9.67
N LYS A 225 -34.69 9.99 -9.21
CA LYS A 225 -34.58 10.78 -7.98
C LYS A 225 -34.48 9.82 -6.78
N LYS A 226 -33.41 9.93 -5.98
CA LYS A 226 -33.21 9.10 -4.77
C LYS A 226 -33.57 9.85 -3.49
N GLU A 227 -33.12 11.11 -3.40
CA GLU A 227 -33.32 11.97 -2.23
C GLU A 227 -33.58 13.42 -2.68
N ASP A 228 -33.74 14.35 -1.73
CA ASP A 228 -33.96 15.76 -2.05
C ASP A 228 -32.80 16.34 -2.86
N SER A 229 -33.10 16.66 -4.12
CA SER A 229 -32.16 17.20 -5.11
C SER A 229 -31.13 16.21 -5.63
N VAL A 230 -31.16 14.93 -5.29
CA VAL A 230 -30.16 13.94 -5.75
C VAL A 230 -30.80 12.92 -6.70
N TYR A 231 -30.17 12.77 -7.87
CA TYR A 231 -30.58 11.88 -8.94
C TYR A 231 -29.45 10.89 -9.25
N GLN A 232 -29.79 9.62 -9.46
CA GLN A 232 -28.78 8.56 -9.62
C GLN A 232 -29.26 7.44 -10.54
N SER A 233 -28.32 6.81 -11.23
CA SER A 233 -28.54 5.53 -11.92
C SER A 233 -27.23 4.76 -12.05
N THR A 234 -27.31 3.44 -11.92
CA THR A 234 -26.26 2.48 -12.31
C THR A 234 -26.65 1.82 -13.62
N PHE A 235 -25.75 1.80 -14.60
CA PHE A 235 -26.01 1.30 -15.95
C PHE A 235 -24.74 0.76 -16.60
N ASN A 236 -24.90 0.02 -17.71
CA ASN A 236 -23.77 -0.41 -18.54
C ASN A 236 -23.50 0.64 -19.62
N TRP A 237 -22.24 1.06 -19.72
CA TRP A 237 -21.80 2.06 -20.68
C TRP A 237 -22.01 1.59 -22.13
N LYS A 238 -22.45 2.51 -22.99
CA LYS A 238 -22.65 2.27 -24.42
C LYS A 238 -21.86 3.27 -25.24
N VAL A 239 -21.17 2.77 -26.26
CA VAL A 239 -20.47 3.55 -27.29
C VAL A 239 -21.29 3.62 -28.57
N THR A 240 -22.16 2.63 -28.81
CA THR A 240 -23.03 2.59 -29.99
C THR A 240 -24.50 2.38 -29.64
N MET A 241 -25.41 3.01 -30.40
CA MET A 241 -26.85 2.77 -30.29
C MET A 241 -27.54 3.13 -31.61
N ASN A 242 -28.45 2.28 -32.09
CA ASN A 242 -29.28 2.51 -33.28
C ASN A 242 -28.51 3.00 -34.53
N GLY A 243 -27.32 2.43 -34.77
CA GLY A 243 -26.46 2.82 -35.92
C GLY A 243 -25.62 4.08 -35.71
N HIS A 244 -25.72 4.74 -34.54
CA HIS A 244 -24.87 5.85 -34.14
C HIS A 244 -23.70 5.38 -33.27
N SER A 245 -22.54 6.01 -33.43
CA SER A 245 -21.34 5.79 -32.61
C SER A 245 -20.92 7.11 -31.95
N ALA A 246 -20.79 7.11 -30.64
CA ALA A 246 -20.23 8.22 -29.89
C ALA A 246 -18.69 8.21 -30.00
N ASN A 247 -18.07 9.39 -30.05
CA ASN A 247 -16.60 9.48 -29.98
C ASN A 247 -16.06 9.21 -28.56
N ASN A 248 -16.95 9.00 -27.59
CA ASN A 248 -16.65 8.54 -26.24
C ASN A 248 -15.72 9.47 -25.44
N THR A 249 -15.93 10.78 -25.58
CA THR A 249 -15.10 11.81 -24.90
C THR A 249 -15.89 12.63 -23.88
N LYS A 250 -17.22 12.59 -23.93
CA LYS A 250 -18.10 13.44 -23.14
C LYS A 250 -19.34 12.71 -22.66
N ILE A 251 -19.93 13.26 -21.60
CA ILE A 251 -21.29 12.96 -21.17
C ILE A 251 -22.15 14.21 -21.33
N GLU A 252 -23.36 14.03 -21.86
CA GLU A 252 -24.31 15.10 -22.12
C GLU A 252 -25.57 14.87 -21.28
N ILE A 253 -25.95 15.91 -20.52
CA ILE A 253 -27.08 15.87 -19.61
C ILE A 253 -28.22 16.69 -20.20
N TYR A 254 -29.34 16.04 -20.45
CA TYR A 254 -30.54 16.63 -20.99
C TYR A 254 -31.63 16.74 -19.93
N THR A 255 -32.44 17.79 -19.99
CA THR A 255 -33.66 17.92 -19.17
C THR A 255 -34.86 17.47 -19.99
N THR A 256 -35.44 16.31 -19.64
CA THR A 256 -36.51 15.71 -20.45
C THR A 256 -37.77 16.57 -20.45
N THR A 257 -38.48 16.54 -21.58
CA THR A 257 -39.49 17.52 -22.04
C THR A 257 -38.86 18.77 -22.67
N ASN A 258 -38.55 18.67 -23.97
CA ASN A 258 -37.94 19.76 -24.76
C ASN A 258 -38.89 20.95 -25.01
N VAL A 259 -40.21 20.75 -24.90
CA VAL A 259 -41.21 21.82 -25.04
C VAL A 259 -41.37 22.69 -23.79
N VAL A 260 -40.83 22.25 -22.65
CA VAL A 260 -40.88 22.99 -21.38
C VAL A 260 -39.59 23.81 -21.25
N THR A 261 -39.70 25.13 -21.18
CA THR A 261 -38.58 26.09 -21.20
C THR A 261 -38.43 26.83 -19.88
N VAL A 262 -38.29 26.08 -18.79
CA VAL A 262 -38.01 26.60 -17.45
C VAL A 262 -36.62 26.20 -16.98
N ASP A 263 -36.03 27.03 -16.12
CA ASP A 263 -34.70 26.79 -15.60
C ASP A 263 -34.64 25.50 -14.77
N SER A 264 -33.61 24.71 -15.04
CA SER A 264 -33.16 23.63 -14.18
C SER A 264 -31.73 23.93 -13.74
N THR A 265 -31.32 23.35 -12.63
CA THR A 265 -30.00 23.55 -12.03
C THR A 265 -29.28 22.22 -11.84
N ILE A 266 -27.99 22.19 -12.16
CA ILE A 266 -27.06 21.16 -11.70
C ILE A 266 -26.08 21.85 -10.75
N GLU A 267 -25.95 21.35 -9.53
CA GLU A 267 -24.95 21.81 -8.55
C GLU A 267 -23.62 21.07 -8.77
N TRP A 268 -23.68 19.74 -8.86
CA TRP A 268 -22.55 18.88 -9.16
C TRP A 268 -23.00 17.56 -9.77
N ILE A 269 -22.07 16.86 -10.43
CA ILE A 269 -22.26 15.54 -11.00
C ILE A 269 -21.01 14.68 -10.80
N LYS A 270 -21.17 13.37 -10.62
CA LYS A 270 -20.07 12.41 -10.43
C LYS A 270 -20.37 11.15 -11.23
N LEU A 271 -19.40 10.70 -12.04
CA LEU A 271 -19.43 9.39 -12.72
C LEU A 271 -18.36 8.50 -12.08
N GLU A 272 -18.73 7.26 -11.75
CA GLU A 272 -17.86 6.30 -11.07
C GLU A 272 -17.95 4.93 -11.75
N ARG A 273 -16.86 4.15 -11.75
CA ARG A 273 -16.91 2.74 -12.16
C ARG A 273 -17.62 1.91 -11.10
N GLY A 274 -18.32 0.87 -11.55
CA GLY A 274 -19.03 -0.07 -10.70
C GLY A 274 -20.42 0.40 -10.28
N ASN A 275 -20.99 -0.32 -9.32
CA ASN A 275 -22.38 -0.20 -8.88
C ASN A 275 -22.56 0.53 -7.52
N LYS A 276 -21.49 1.11 -6.97
CA LYS A 276 -21.52 1.83 -5.69
C LYS A 276 -21.22 3.30 -5.92
N SER A 277 -22.17 4.16 -5.54
CA SER A 277 -21.96 5.60 -5.48
C SER A 277 -21.24 6.01 -4.19
N THR A 278 -20.44 7.06 -4.26
CA THR A 278 -19.86 7.73 -3.09
C THR A 278 -20.11 9.25 -3.15
N ASP A 279 -19.85 9.96 -2.05
CA ASP A 279 -19.95 11.42 -2.01
C ASP A 279 -19.10 12.09 -3.10
N TRP A 280 -19.50 13.30 -3.50
CA TRP A 280 -18.79 14.04 -4.53
C TRP A 280 -17.33 14.33 -4.13
N THR A 281 -16.42 14.09 -5.07
CA THR A 281 -15.01 14.48 -5.01
C THR A 281 -14.60 15.02 -6.38
N PRO A 282 -13.62 15.94 -6.48
CA PRO A 282 -13.09 16.35 -7.78
C PRO A 282 -12.48 15.15 -8.53
N ALA A 283 -12.44 15.22 -9.85
CA ALA A 283 -11.65 14.25 -10.61
C ALA A 283 -10.15 14.47 -10.28
N PRO A 284 -9.33 13.42 -10.18
CA PRO A 284 -7.88 13.58 -10.00
C PRO A 284 -7.23 14.51 -11.04
N GLU A 285 -7.81 14.58 -12.23
CA GLU A 285 -7.32 15.43 -13.31
C GLU A 285 -7.78 16.88 -13.24
N ASP A 286 -8.69 17.23 -12.31
CA ASP A 286 -9.02 18.63 -11.99
C ASP A 286 -7.91 19.29 -11.16
N PHE A 287 -7.00 18.49 -10.58
CA PHE A 287 -5.79 19.00 -9.95
C PHE A 287 -4.80 19.43 -11.04
N ASP A 288 -4.90 20.68 -11.47
CA ASP A 288 -3.98 21.36 -12.38
C ASP A 288 -2.61 21.58 -11.71
N PHE A 289 -1.93 20.49 -11.33
CA PHE A 289 -0.63 20.55 -10.70
C PHE A 289 0.48 20.77 -11.74
N TYR A 290 0.31 20.34 -12.99
CA TYR A 290 1.31 20.51 -14.04
C TYR A 290 0.97 21.71 -14.92
N LYS A 291 1.81 22.74 -14.84
CA LYS A 291 1.62 24.02 -15.52
C LYS A 291 2.38 24.09 -16.84
N GLU A 292 2.11 25.15 -17.59
CA GLU A 292 2.83 25.49 -18.82
C GLU A 292 4.33 25.75 -18.57
N GLN A 293 5.08 25.83 -19.66
CA GLN A 293 6.48 26.20 -19.60
C GLN A 293 6.65 27.73 -19.64
N VAL A 294 7.49 28.26 -18.76
CA VAL A 294 7.83 29.68 -18.67
C VAL A 294 9.34 29.89 -18.81
N ASP A 295 9.76 31.08 -19.26
CA ASP A 295 11.19 31.40 -19.35
C ASP A 295 11.81 31.65 -17.98
N TYR A 296 13.09 31.29 -17.80
CA TYR A 296 13.80 31.53 -16.53
C TYR A 296 13.80 33.01 -16.11
N SER A 297 13.77 33.94 -17.07
CA SER A 297 13.67 35.38 -16.79
C SER A 297 12.39 35.74 -16.02
N GLU A 298 11.31 35.00 -16.19
CA GLU A 298 10.06 35.22 -15.47
C GLU A 298 10.18 34.88 -13.98
N LEU A 299 11.10 34.00 -13.59
CA LEU A 299 11.34 33.70 -12.17
C LEU A 299 12.09 34.82 -11.47
N LYS A 300 12.74 35.73 -12.21
CA LYS A 300 13.45 36.92 -11.67
C LYS A 300 12.52 38.08 -11.36
N THR A 301 11.27 38.02 -11.80
CA THR A 301 10.24 39.01 -11.50
C THR A 301 9.17 38.36 -10.65
N PHE A 302 8.69 39.09 -9.65
CA PHE A 302 7.65 38.55 -8.78
C PHE A 302 6.36 38.34 -9.59
N LYS A 303 5.78 37.15 -9.45
CA LYS A 303 4.41 36.85 -9.88
C LYS A 303 3.76 35.98 -8.81
N ASN A 304 2.55 36.32 -8.41
CA ASN A 304 1.73 35.47 -7.57
C ASN A 304 1.25 34.27 -8.39
N ARG A 305 2.00 33.17 -8.34
CA ARG A 305 1.72 31.95 -9.12
C ARG A 305 0.79 31.03 -8.32
N PRO A 306 -0.12 30.29 -8.97
CA PRO A 306 -0.85 29.22 -8.31
C PRO A 306 0.07 28.07 -7.89
N ALA A 307 -0.48 27.16 -7.09
CA ALA A 307 0.19 25.91 -6.77
C ALA A 307 0.47 25.10 -8.04
N GLY A 308 1.64 24.48 -8.12
CA GLY A 308 1.96 23.59 -9.23
C GLY A 308 3.46 23.47 -9.54
N SER A 309 3.74 22.52 -10.42
CA SER A 309 5.01 22.24 -11.08
C SER A 309 5.02 22.90 -12.45
N TRP A 310 5.97 23.80 -12.66
CA TRP A 310 6.15 24.58 -13.87
C TRP A 310 7.44 24.13 -14.57
N GLY A 311 7.39 23.98 -15.88
CA GLY A 311 8.59 23.77 -16.68
C GLY A 311 9.32 25.09 -16.91
N ILE A 312 10.63 25.13 -16.67
CA ILE A 312 11.43 26.35 -16.82
C ILE A 312 12.35 26.21 -18.03
N LYS A 313 12.23 27.11 -19.00
CA LYS A 313 13.07 27.11 -20.21
C LYS A 313 14.39 27.83 -19.99
N PHE A 314 15.45 27.21 -20.51
CA PHE A 314 16.76 27.80 -20.73
C PHE A 314 17.08 27.70 -22.23
N GLY A 315 17.86 28.63 -22.78
CA GLY A 315 18.21 28.68 -24.21
C GLY A 315 18.83 27.39 -24.81
N GLY A 316 19.16 26.39 -23.98
CA GLY A 316 19.58 25.05 -24.40
C GLY A 316 19.20 23.92 -23.43
N GLY A 317 18.15 24.07 -22.61
CA GLY A 317 17.76 23.07 -21.60
C GLY A 317 16.50 23.43 -20.82
N GLY A 318 16.17 22.63 -19.79
CA GLY A 318 14.98 22.86 -18.97
C GLY A 318 15.14 22.46 -17.50
N GLY A 319 14.51 23.23 -16.63
CA GLY A 319 14.43 22.99 -15.19
C GLY A 319 12.99 22.81 -14.70
N ILE A 320 12.84 22.58 -13.41
CA ILE A 320 11.55 22.43 -12.73
C ILE A 320 11.46 23.47 -11.62
N TYR A 321 10.35 24.19 -11.57
CA TYR A 321 9.98 25.08 -10.49
C TYR A 321 8.68 24.59 -9.86
N VAL A 322 8.66 24.43 -8.54
CA VAL A 322 7.47 24.01 -7.80
C VAL A 322 7.10 25.10 -6.82
N ASN A 323 5.82 25.49 -6.83
CA ASN A 323 5.28 26.52 -5.97
C ASN A 323 4.19 25.95 -5.06
N PHE A 324 4.31 26.23 -3.76
CA PHE A 324 3.31 25.92 -2.76
C PHE A 324 2.84 27.22 -2.09
N PRO A 325 1.77 27.85 -2.59
CA PRO A 325 1.16 29.01 -1.95
C PRO A 325 0.66 28.68 -0.54
N ALA A 326 0.75 29.65 0.36
CA ALA A 326 0.26 29.54 1.72
C ALA A 326 -0.49 30.82 2.12
N ASN A 327 -1.52 30.67 2.95
CA ASN A 327 -2.24 31.81 3.53
C ASN A 327 -1.49 32.33 4.78
N SER A 328 -0.28 32.84 4.58
CA SER A 328 0.57 33.39 5.64
C SER A 328 1.51 34.47 5.07
N SER A 329 2.23 35.21 5.93
CA SER A 329 3.21 36.19 5.45
C SER A 329 4.37 35.58 4.68
N ALA A 330 4.77 34.34 4.99
CA ALA A 330 5.51 33.52 4.04
C ALA A 330 4.51 32.90 3.07
N SER A 331 4.16 33.65 2.03
CA SER A 331 2.99 33.36 1.18
C SER A 331 3.23 32.28 0.13
N SER A 332 4.48 31.82 -0.01
CA SER A 332 4.82 30.65 -0.80
C SER A 332 6.03 29.91 -0.23
N LEU A 333 6.08 28.62 -0.48
CA LEU A 333 7.32 27.83 -0.44
C LEU A 333 7.65 27.41 -1.87
N GLU A 334 8.81 27.85 -2.35
CA GLU A 334 9.22 27.69 -3.74
C GLU A 334 10.51 26.89 -3.85
N PHE A 335 10.50 25.86 -4.70
CA PHE A 335 11.68 25.07 -5.01
C PHE A 335 12.03 25.17 -6.48
N PHE A 336 13.32 25.20 -6.78
CA PHE A 336 13.80 25.28 -8.15
C PHE A 336 14.98 24.36 -8.39
N LYS A 337 14.87 23.52 -9.42
CA LYS A 337 15.95 22.67 -9.93
C LYS A 337 16.26 23.09 -11.38
N PRO A 338 17.45 23.62 -11.68
CA PRO A 338 17.71 24.23 -12.98
C PRO A 338 17.87 23.24 -14.14
N ASN A 339 18.26 21.99 -13.89
CA ASN A 339 18.46 20.97 -14.92
C ASN A 339 18.55 19.55 -14.31
N TRP A 340 18.74 18.53 -15.14
CA TRP A 340 18.82 17.12 -14.74
C TRP A 340 20.19 16.67 -14.19
N TYR A 341 21.23 17.54 -14.21
CA TYR A 341 22.55 17.13 -13.71
C TYR A 341 22.51 16.86 -12.19
N PRO A 342 23.13 15.76 -11.71
CA PRO A 342 23.16 15.44 -10.27
C PRO A 342 23.87 16.52 -9.43
N ALA A 343 24.86 17.20 -10.01
CA ALA A 343 25.65 18.21 -9.32
C ALA A 343 24.90 19.54 -9.06
N THR A 344 23.79 19.81 -9.76
CA THR A 344 23.05 21.05 -9.53
C THR A 344 22.11 20.92 -8.34
N ARG A 345 22.17 21.91 -7.44
CA ARG A 345 21.41 21.92 -6.19
C ARG A 345 19.94 22.32 -6.42
N ILE A 346 19.10 22.01 -5.44
CA ILE A 346 17.74 22.53 -5.36
C ILE A 346 17.82 23.87 -4.64
N GLY A 347 17.39 24.93 -5.32
CA GLY A 347 17.20 26.23 -4.72
C GLY A 347 15.86 26.30 -3.99
N VAL A 348 15.81 27.01 -2.86
CA VAL A 348 14.61 27.34 -2.11
C VAL A 348 14.46 28.85 -1.98
N ARG A 349 13.23 29.34 -2.01
CA ARG A 349 12.87 30.72 -1.61
C ARG A 349 11.41 30.79 -1.17
N ASN A 350 10.96 31.99 -0.84
CA ASN A 350 9.57 32.30 -0.52
C ASN A 350 9.18 33.67 -1.08
N SER A 351 7.88 33.88 -1.21
CA SER A 351 7.27 35.20 -1.38
C SER A 351 6.77 35.76 -0.05
N VAL A 352 6.45 37.05 -0.06
CA VAL A 352 5.91 37.78 1.08
C VAL A 352 4.52 38.32 0.74
N ASP A 353 3.53 38.02 1.58
CA ASP A 353 2.14 38.49 1.52
C ASP A 353 1.44 38.35 0.15
N GLY A 354 1.92 37.47 -0.72
CA GLY A 354 1.41 37.21 -2.05
C GLY A 354 1.66 38.33 -3.07
N ASN A 355 2.53 39.30 -2.76
CA ASN A 355 2.70 40.51 -3.58
C ASN A 355 4.16 40.91 -3.88
N ARG A 356 5.17 40.30 -3.23
CA ARG A 356 6.58 40.63 -3.45
C ARG A 356 7.53 39.49 -3.08
N PHE A 357 8.80 39.63 -3.46
CA PHE A 357 9.89 38.87 -2.87
C PHE A 357 10.36 39.47 -1.54
N ASN A 358 11.09 38.67 -0.76
CA ASN A 358 11.79 39.07 0.46
C ASN A 358 13.05 39.93 0.15
N ASP A 359 13.80 40.30 1.19
CA ASP A 359 14.91 41.27 1.14
C ASP A 359 16.07 40.89 0.21
N ASP A 360 16.17 39.61 -0.20
CA ASP A 360 17.16 39.13 -1.18
C ASP A 360 16.67 39.20 -2.65
N ASN A 361 15.54 39.89 -2.88
CA ASN A 361 14.90 40.08 -4.18
C ASN A 361 14.54 38.74 -4.87
N GLY A 362 14.19 37.72 -4.09
CA GLY A 362 13.68 36.44 -4.59
C GLY A 362 14.79 35.55 -5.11
N THR A 363 16.00 35.70 -4.58
CA THR A 363 17.14 34.88 -4.97
C THR A 363 16.93 33.46 -4.41
N PHE A 364 17.10 32.44 -5.25
CA PHE A 364 17.07 31.06 -4.78
C PHE A 364 18.33 30.75 -3.97
N ARG A 365 18.16 30.19 -2.78
CA ARG A 365 19.27 29.71 -1.94
C ARG A 365 19.36 28.20 -2.03
N ASP A 366 20.57 27.67 -2.21
CA ASP A 366 20.77 26.23 -2.28
C ASP A 366 20.42 25.56 -0.94
N LEU A 367 19.67 24.46 -1.01
CA LEU A 367 19.49 23.57 0.14
C LEU A 367 20.77 22.76 0.37
N ALA A 368 21.23 22.76 1.63
CA ALA A 368 22.34 21.93 2.06
C ALA A 368 21.96 20.45 2.05
N TRP A 369 22.90 19.60 1.65
CA TRP A 369 22.82 18.15 1.82
C TRP A 369 23.26 17.78 3.23
N TYR A 370 22.87 16.59 3.67
CA TYR A 370 23.31 16.09 4.98
C TYR A 370 24.83 16.07 5.11
N ASP A 371 25.54 15.64 4.06
CA ASP A 371 27.00 15.60 4.02
C ASP A 371 27.65 17.00 3.97
N ASP A 372 26.90 18.04 3.58
CA ASP A 372 27.38 19.43 3.63
C ASP A 372 27.42 19.94 5.10
N VAL A 373 26.61 19.36 5.99
CA VAL A 373 26.54 19.71 7.42
C VAL A 373 27.45 18.82 8.26
N ILE A 374 27.59 17.55 7.90
CA ILE A 374 28.39 16.55 8.62
C ILE A 374 29.39 15.94 7.64
N SER A 375 30.50 16.62 7.43
CA SER A 375 31.60 16.11 6.60
C SER A 375 32.61 15.34 7.45
N ALA A 376 33.02 14.16 6.99
CA ALA A 376 34.21 13.49 7.51
C ALA A 376 35.45 14.39 7.32
N GLY A 377 36.48 14.18 8.15
CA GLY A 377 37.75 14.87 7.96
C GLY A 377 38.42 14.52 6.63
N VAL A 378 39.34 15.38 6.19
CA VAL A 378 40.00 15.28 4.88
C VAL A 378 41.35 14.59 5.05
N ARG A 379 41.69 13.64 4.17
CA ARG A 379 43.02 13.00 4.18
C ARG A 379 43.96 13.71 3.21
N VAL A 380 45.14 14.10 3.67
CA VAL A 380 46.21 14.71 2.84
C VAL A 380 47.51 13.95 3.06
N GLY A 381 48.22 13.58 1.99
CA GLY A 381 49.48 12.85 2.08
C GLY A 381 50.57 13.31 1.11
N GLU A 382 50.31 14.38 0.37
CA GLU A 382 51.18 14.96 -0.64
C GLU A 382 51.01 16.49 -0.63
N ASP A 383 51.90 17.21 -1.31
CA ASP A 383 51.81 18.66 -1.44
C ASP A 383 50.47 19.06 -2.09
N THR A 384 49.72 19.98 -1.47
CA THR A 384 48.36 20.30 -1.92
C THR A 384 47.94 21.73 -1.57
N THR A 385 46.83 22.17 -2.15
CA THR A 385 46.16 23.44 -1.82
C THR A 385 44.76 23.14 -1.29
N LEU A 386 44.46 23.58 -0.07
CA LEU A 386 43.12 23.47 0.49
C LEU A 386 42.22 24.56 -0.09
N ASN A 387 41.08 24.17 -0.65
CA ASN A 387 40.00 25.06 -1.08
C ASN A 387 39.01 25.41 0.05
N VAL A 388 38.07 26.32 -0.24
CA VAL A 388 37.05 26.83 0.70
C VAL A 388 36.19 25.74 1.34
N ASN A 389 35.99 24.58 0.68
CA ASN A 389 35.18 23.49 1.24
C ASN A 389 35.87 22.78 2.41
N HIS A 390 37.18 22.96 2.58
CA HIS A 390 37.92 22.44 3.74
C HIS A 390 37.86 23.36 4.96
N GLN A 391 37.26 24.55 4.81
CA GLN A 391 37.13 25.49 5.91
C GLN A 391 36.27 24.87 7.02
N ASN A 392 36.75 25.01 8.24
CA ASN A 392 36.19 24.49 9.48
C ASN A 392 36.16 22.95 9.57
N GLN A 393 36.97 22.25 8.76
CA GLN A 393 37.16 20.80 8.83
C GLN A 393 38.46 20.41 9.55
N VAL A 394 38.56 19.11 9.89
CA VAL A 394 39.80 18.48 10.37
C VAL A 394 40.50 17.77 9.21
N VAL A 395 41.75 18.10 8.96
CA VAL A 395 42.63 17.46 7.97
C VAL A 395 43.56 16.47 8.66
N PHE A 396 43.48 15.21 8.27
CA PHE A 396 44.37 14.13 8.70
C PHE A 396 45.55 14.03 7.73
N VAL A 397 46.73 14.45 8.19
CA VAL A 397 47.95 14.50 7.38
C VAL A 397 48.73 13.21 7.57
N THR A 398 48.95 12.47 6.50
CA THR A 398 49.49 11.10 6.55
C THR A 398 50.96 10.97 6.19
N ASN A 399 51.58 11.99 5.61
CA ASN A 399 53.00 12.05 5.29
C ASN A 399 53.50 13.50 5.41
N ALA A 400 54.81 13.70 5.43
CA ALA A 400 55.41 15.03 5.31
C ALA A 400 55.04 15.67 3.97
N CYS A 401 54.48 16.87 4.00
CA CYS A 401 54.07 17.62 2.81
C CYS A 401 53.93 19.11 3.07
N ARG A 402 53.70 19.88 2.00
CA ARG A 402 53.42 21.31 1.99
C ARG A 402 51.94 21.53 1.71
N ILE A 403 51.26 22.26 2.58
CA ILE A 403 49.82 22.54 2.47
C ILE A 403 49.62 24.04 2.29
N GLU A 404 49.15 24.45 1.11
CA GLU A 404 48.76 25.83 0.83
C GLU A 404 47.33 26.10 1.31
N LEU A 405 47.13 27.21 2.02
CA LEU A 405 45.83 27.59 2.61
C LEU A 405 45.29 28.93 2.09
N ASN A 406 45.79 29.41 0.96
CA ASN A 406 45.43 30.73 0.41
C ASN A 406 43.98 30.84 -0.09
N GLN A 407 43.23 29.73 -0.19
CA GLN A 407 41.82 29.73 -0.58
C GLN A 407 40.86 29.64 0.62
N ILE A 408 41.38 29.50 1.86
CA ILE A 408 40.56 29.61 3.08
C ILE A 408 40.21 31.09 3.29
N GLN A 409 38.94 31.36 3.56
CA GLN A 409 38.42 32.72 3.62
C GLN A 409 38.73 33.41 4.96
N ASN A 410 38.54 34.73 5.00
CA ASN A 410 38.59 35.49 6.25
C ASN A 410 37.58 34.91 7.26
N MET A 411 37.94 34.88 8.55
CA MET A 411 37.18 34.23 9.61
C MET A 411 37.00 32.71 9.41
N GLY A 412 37.82 32.10 8.56
CA GLY A 412 37.93 30.67 8.37
C GLY A 412 39.04 30.04 9.22
N SER A 413 38.88 28.75 9.54
CA SER A 413 39.90 27.96 10.23
C SER A 413 40.02 26.57 9.62
N VAL A 414 41.16 25.90 9.79
CA VAL A 414 41.33 24.48 9.47
C VAL A 414 42.12 23.82 10.60
N SER A 415 41.61 22.71 11.12
CA SER A 415 42.31 21.90 12.11
C SER A 415 43.09 20.78 11.42
N PHE A 416 44.22 20.41 11.98
CA PHE A 416 45.11 19.39 11.45
C PHE A 416 45.43 18.36 12.53
N ARG A 417 45.44 17.08 12.13
CA ARG A 417 45.93 15.95 12.92
C ARG A 417 47.03 15.26 12.12
N LYS A 418 48.22 15.18 12.69
CA LYS A 418 49.29 14.34 12.16
C LYS A 418 49.00 12.88 12.51
N VAL A 419 49.08 11.98 11.53
CA VAL A 419 48.86 10.54 11.72
C VAL A 419 50.04 9.70 11.22
N PHE A 420 51.24 10.22 11.43
CA PHE A 420 52.54 9.59 11.13
C PHE A 420 53.58 10.12 12.11
N ASP A 421 54.71 9.43 12.28
CA ASP A 421 55.73 9.81 13.27
C ASP A 421 56.75 10.81 12.74
N ASP A 422 57.49 10.47 11.68
CA ASP A 422 58.64 11.27 11.26
C ASP A 422 58.35 12.20 10.07
N GLY A 423 58.91 13.41 10.11
CA GLY A 423 58.83 14.39 9.03
C GLY A 423 58.00 15.63 9.38
N THR A 424 58.15 16.68 8.57
CA THR A 424 57.56 18.01 8.83
C THR A 424 56.43 18.31 7.87
N VAL A 425 55.32 18.83 8.39
CA VAL A 425 54.24 19.42 7.59
C VAL A 425 54.44 20.93 7.55
N ILE A 426 54.42 21.52 6.35
CA ILE A 426 54.69 22.94 6.13
C ILE A 426 53.40 23.65 5.70
N PHE A 427 52.95 24.62 6.47
CA PHE A 427 51.81 25.46 6.11
C PHE A 427 52.25 26.67 5.29
N ILE A 428 51.54 26.94 4.19
CA ILE A 428 51.83 28.07 3.29
C ILE A 428 50.62 29.02 3.26
N CYS A 429 50.79 30.18 3.91
CA CYS A 429 49.82 31.28 3.94
C CYS A 429 50.32 32.45 3.06
N LYS A 430 50.20 32.34 1.72
CA LYS A 430 50.68 33.38 0.78
C LYS A 430 50.04 34.74 1.08
N ASN A 431 50.84 35.80 0.99
CA ASN A 431 50.42 37.19 1.20
C ASN A 431 49.76 37.46 2.58
N LYS A 432 50.05 36.67 3.61
CA LYS A 432 49.59 36.87 4.99
C LYS A 432 50.75 37.05 5.94
N ILE A 433 50.53 37.79 7.01
CA ILE A 433 51.45 37.86 8.15
C ILE A 433 51.24 36.58 9.00
N ILE A 434 52.28 35.76 9.14
CA ILE A 434 52.21 34.51 9.91
C ILE A 434 52.51 34.80 11.38
N LYS A 435 51.67 34.30 12.29
CA LYS A 435 51.89 34.34 13.74
C LYS A 435 51.76 32.94 14.33
N TYR A 436 52.84 32.46 14.93
CA TYR A 436 52.81 31.22 15.70
C TYR A 436 52.40 31.49 17.14
N THR A 437 51.50 30.67 17.67
CA THR A 437 50.98 30.77 19.05
C THR A 437 51.33 29.56 19.92
N GLY A 438 52.05 28.58 19.36
CA GLY A 438 52.62 27.41 20.04
C GLY A 438 54.00 27.09 19.47
N ASP A 439 54.24 25.84 19.07
CA ASP A 439 55.47 25.46 18.38
C ASP A 439 55.60 26.18 17.02
N ASN A 440 56.83 26.39 16.55
CA ASN A 440 57.10 27.07 15.28
C ASN A 440 57.25 26.12 14.08
N SER A 441 57.17 24.81 14.33
CA SER A 441 57.34 23.74 13.33
C SER A 441 56.38 22.60 13.63
N PHE A 442 55.69 22.06 12.63
CA PHE A 442 54.76 20.93 12.80
C PHE A 442 55.45 19.61 12.43
N ASN A 443 56.27 19.10 13.34
CA ASN A 443 57.20 17.98 13.13
C ASN A 443 57.21 16.95 14.27
N GLY A 444 56.24 16.99 15.19
CA GLY A 444 56.05 16.00 16.24
C GLY A 444 55.59 14.64 15.72
N LYS A 445 55.36 13.69 16.63
CA LYS A 445 54.95 12.32 16.29
C LYS A 445 53.47 12.19 15.94
N ASP A 446 53.01 10.95 15.68
CA ASP A 446 51.59 10.64 15.53
C ASP A 446 50.77 11.22 16.71
N GLY A 447 49.65 11.85 16.39
CA GLY A 447 48.76 12.51 17.35
C GLY A 447 48.96 14.01 17.46
N SER A 448 50.08 14.57 16.98
CA SER A 448 50.35 16.02 16.98
C SER A 448 49.24 16.80 16.26
N THR A 449 48.94 18.01 16.73
CA THR A 449 47.85 18.84 16.19
C THR A 449 48.30 20.22 15.79
N ALA A 450 47.64 20.80 14.80
CA ALA A 450 47.73 22.22 14.50
C ALA A 450 46.37 22.82 14.15
N VAL A 451 46.20 24.13 14.34
CA VAL A 451 45.05 24.88 13.86
C VAL A 451 45.55 26.11 13.13
N VAL A 452 45.12 26.28 11.89
CA VAL A 452 45.45 27.45 11.07
C VAL A 452 44.18 28.29 10.90
N SER A 453 44.20 29.53 11.38
CA SER A 453 43.04 30.44 11.36
C SER A 453 43.37 31.77 10.70
N PHE A 454 42.39 32.34 10.01
CA PHE A 454 42.55 33.56 9.24
C PHE A 454 41.67 34.69 9.80
N TYR A 455 42.30 35.84 10.09
CA TYR A 455 41.60 37.08 10.38
C TYR A 455 42.29 38.24 9.67
N ASP A 456 41.57 38.86 8.75
CA ASP A 456 42.01 39.88 7.81
C ASP A 456 43.30 39.47 7.08
N ASN A 457 44.42 40.13 7.38
CA ASN A 457 45.72 39.87 6.75
C ASN A 457 46.66 38.97 7.58
N ILE A 458 46.14 38.33 8.65
CA ILE A 458 46.94 37.52 9.57
C ILE A 458 46.54 36.05 9.44
N CYS A 459 47.55 35.18 9.36
CA CYS A 459 47.43 33.72 9.45
C CYS A 459 48.01 33.30 10.81
N TYR A 460 47.12 32.92 11.72
CA TYR A 460 47.48 32.39 13.03
C TYR A 460 47.69 30.89 12.90
N ILE A 461 48.83 30.39 13.37
CA ILE A 461 49.19 28.98 13.34
C ILE A 461 49.47 28.54 14.77
N ASP A 462 48.56 27.75 15.33
CA ASP A 462 48.73 27.11 16.63
C ASP A 462 49.19 25.67 16.43
N ILE A 463 50.33 25.29 17.02
CA ILE A 463 50.92 23.96 16.86
C ILE A 463 51.20 23.39 18.24
N ARG A 464 50.83 22.11 18.40
CA ARG A 464 51.15 21.29 19.56
C ARG A 464 51.72 19.96 19.09
N ASN A 465 53.04 19.82 19.18
CA ASN A 465 53.71 18.56 18.94
C ASN A 465 53.64 17.64 20.17
N ILE A 466 53.68 16.32 19.93
CA ILE A 466 53.77 15.26 20.95
C ILE A 466 55.10 14.52 20.79
#